data_AF-A0A1B5L9G8-F1
#
_entry.id   AF-A0A1B5L9G8-F1
#
_cell.length_a   1.000
_cell.length_b   1.000
_cell.length_c   1.000
_cell.angle_alpha   90.00
_cell.angle_beta   90.00
_cell.angle_gamma   90.00
#
_symmetry.space_group_name_H-M   'P 1'
#
loop_
_entity.id
_entity.type
_entity.pdbx_description
1 polymer ?
#
loop_
_entity_poly.entity_id
_entity_poly.type
_entity_poly.pdbx_seq_one_letter_code
_entity_poly.pdbx_strand_id
1 'polypeptide(L)'
;MAVDVGNPLIELRLGTRMAIQTDAVEEVTSSFREETAENYYIANLRNIARRSNEISAVFRARHSLFGDAVVKVVTKLTEPSSIPRIARNWVNEERVIRTVDHTPDYIPYCMDYLPYPDLAASTWIDSGSYFAGTLDHATRVFRQMASALDYLHGKKILHNDIKARKHPLQP
;
A
#
# COMPACT_ATOMS: atom_id res chain seq x y z
N MET A 1 -20.57 1.92 -11.97
CA MET A 1 -20.94 2.31 -10.61
C MET A 1 -19.89 3.32 -10.17
N ALA A 2 -20.24 4.61 -10.16
CA ALA A 2 -19.40 5.66 -9.61
C ALA A 2 -19.48 5.55 -8.09
N VAL A 3 -18.34 5.49 -7.41
CA VAL A 3 -18.29 5.43 -5.94
C VAL A 3 -17.81 6.79 -5.48
N ASP A 4 -18.65 7.45 -4.70
CA ASP A 4 -18.35 8.71 -4.02
C ASP A 4 -17.14 8.54 -3.09
N VAL A 5 -16.21 9.48 -3.14
CA VAL A 5 -14.88 9.43 -2.53
C VAL A 5 -14.99 9.73 -1.04
N GLY A 6 -15.65 8.82 -0.32
CA GLY A 6 -15.84 8.89 1.12
C GLY A 6 -16.16 7.54 1.75
N ASN A 7 -16.36 6.50 0.95
CA ASN A 7 -16.66 5.16 1.47
C ASN A 7 -15.46 4.22 1.31
N PRO A 8 -14.67 3.98 2.38
CA PRO A 8 -13.52 3.08 2.33
C PRO A 8 -13.93 1.61 2.23
N LEU A 9 -15.21 1.27 2.37
CA LEU A 9 -15.73 -0.10 2.23
C LEU A 9 -15.97 -0.45 0.76
N ILE A 10 -14.96 -1.04 0.13
CA ILE A 10 -15.09 -1.47 -1.27
C ILE A 10 -14.64 -2.92 -1.40
N GLU A 11 -15.58 -3.81 -1.74
CA GLU A 11 -15.27 -5.15 -2.21
C GLU A 11 -14.99 -5.13 -3.72
N LEU A 12 -13.75 -4.83 -4.11
CA LEU A 12 -13.32 -4.93 -5.51
C LEU A 12 -13.12 -6.39 -5.88
N ARG A 13 -14.09 -6.99 -6.59
CA ARG A 13 -13.94 -8.32 -7.18
C ARG A 13 -12.84 -8.33 -8.24
N LEU A 14 -12.24 -9.50 -8.45
CA LEU A 14 -11.20 -9.71 -9.47
C LEU A 14 -11.74 -9.32 -10.86
N GLY A 15 -10.97 -8.52 -11.61
CA GLY A 15 -11.34 -8.04 -12.94
C GLY A 15 -12.28 -6.83 -12.95
N THR A 16 -12.84 -6.44 -11.80
CA THR A 16 -13.72 -5.27 -11.71
C THR A 16 -12.94 -3.97 -11.82
N ARG A 17 -13.53 -2.99 -12.51
CA ARG A 17 -13.02 -1.61 -12.58
C ARG A 17 -13.86 -0.69 -11.71
N MET A 18 -13.19 0.19 -11.00
CA MET A 18 -13.81 1.26 -10.23
C MET A 18 -13.35 2.60 -10.79
N ALA A 19 -14.30 3.43 -11.18
CA ALA A 19 -14.05 4.82 -11.51
C ALA A 19 -14.07 5.63 -10.21
N ILE A 20 -13.02 6.42 -10.01
CA ILE A 20 -12.92 7.38 -8.93
C ILE A 20 -13.00 8.76 -9.57
N GLN A 21 -13.92 9.56 -9.06
CA GLN A 21 -14.13 10.94 -9.45
C GLN A 21 -13.95 11.77 -8.19
N THR A 22 -12.84 12.49 -8.07
CA THR A 22 -12.65 13.42 -6.96
C THR A 22 -13.38 14.72 -7.28
N ASP A 23 -14.42 15.06 -6.52
CA ASP A 23 -15.04 16.37 -6.60
C ASP A 23 -14.05 17.44 -6.13
N ALA A 24 -14.08 18.61 -6.77
CA ALA A 24 -13.27 19.75 -6.36
C ALA A 24 -13.65 20.10 -4.90
N VAL A 25 -12.68 20.03 -4.00
CA VAL A 25 -12.87 20.52 -2.63
C VAL A 25 -12.94 22.04 -2.73
N GLU A 26 -14.12 22.63 -2.55
CA GLU A 26 -14.26 24.08 -2.34
C GLU A 26 -13.59 24.45 -1.00
N GLU A 27 -12.27 24.62 -0.99
CA GLU A 27 -11.57 25.22 0.14
C GLU A 27 -11.51 26.74 -0.05
N VAL A 28 -12.28 27.45 0.77
CA VAL A 28 -12.16 28.88 1.00
C VAL A 28 -10.82 29.14 1.68
N THR A 29 -9.74 29.28 0.92
CA THR A 29 -8.58 30.13 1.27
C THR A 29 -7.65 30.28 0.06
N SER A 30 -7.42 31.53 -0.34
CA SER A 30 -6.61 31.89 -1.49
C SER A 30 -5.14 31.51 -1.29
N SER A 31 -4.59 30.64 -2.14
CA SER A 31 -3.53 31.01 -3.10
C SER A 31 -2.88 29.74 -3.71
N PHE A 32 -3.02 29.62 -5.03
CA PHE A 32 -2.25 28.77 -5.95
C PHE A 32 -2.14 27.28 -5.63
N ARG A 33 -3.10 26.50 -6.16
CA ARG A 33 -2.86 25.17 -6.74
C ARG A 33 -3.94 24.88 -7.78
N GLU A 34 -3.52 24.39 -8.95
CA GLU A 34 -4.41 24.08 -10.07
C GLU A 34 -5.49 23.07 -9.63
N GLU A 35 -6.74 23.44 -9.85
CA GLU A 35 -7.92 22.59 -9.78
C GLU A 35 -7.85 21.53 -10.87
N THR A 36 -7.67 20.27 -10.50
CA THR A 36 -7.95 19.16 -11.42
C THR A 36 -8.86 18.17 -10.72
N ALA A 37 -10.13 18.12 -11.15
CA ALA A 37 -10.98 16.97 -10.89
C ALA A 37 -10.34 15.75 -11.57
N GLU A 38 -9.68 14.90 -10.79
CA GLU A 38 -8.99 13.73 -11.32
C GLU A 38 -10.00 12.61 -11.55
N ASN A 39 -10.21 12.28 -12.82
CA ASN A 39 -10.96 11.11 -13.24
C ASN A 39 -9.98 9.97 -13.51
N TYR A 40 -9.93 8.99 -12.62
CA TYR A 40 -9.09 7.81 -12.80
C TYR A 40 -9.86 6.51 -12.52
N TYR A 41 -9.34 5.39 -13.01
CA TYR A 41 -9.89 4.09 -12.68
C TYR A 41 -8.84 3.16 -12.09
N ILE A 42 -9.31 2.28 -11.22
CA ILE A 42 -8.54 1.18 -10.62
C ILE A 42 -9.18 -0.13 -11.03
N ALA A 43 -8.42 -1.02 -11.65
CA ALA A 43 -8.85 -2.37 -12.00
C ALA A 43 -8.16 -3.42 -11.13
N ASN A 44 -8.90 -4.24 -10.37
CA ASN A 44 -8.29 -5.30 -9.56
C ASN A 44 -7.78 -6.43 -10.45
N LEU A 45 -6.47 -6.66 -10.45
CA LEU A 45 -5.80 -7.70 -11.24
C LEU A 45 -5.57 -8.99 -10.46
N ARG A 46 -5.31 -8.91 -9.15
CA ARG A 46 -5.04 -10.07 -8.29
C ARG A 46 -5.02 -9.67 -6.81
N ASN A 47 -5.63 -10.46 -5.93
CA ASN A 47 -5.45 -10.30 -4.49
C ASN A 47 -4.04 -10.73 -4.05
N ILE A 48 -3.33 -9.86 -3.34
CA ILE A 48 -1.98 -10.12 -2.80
C ILE A 48 -2.09 -10.59 -1.35
N ALA A 49 -2.85 -9.86 -0.53
CA ALA A 49 -3.11 -10.22 0.86
C ALA A 49 -4.56 -9.91 1.21
N ARG A 50 -5.32 -10.94 1.56
CA ARG A 50 -6.67 -10.81 2.11
C ARG A 50 -6.89 -11.92 3.12
N ARG A 51 -6.98 -11.60 4.40
CA ARG A 51 -7.39 -12.57 5.44
C ARG A 51 -8.85 -12.35 5.80
N SER A 52 -9.53 -13.44 6.13
CA SER A 52 -10.93 -13.42 6.55
C SER A 52 -11.18 -12.51 7.76
N ASN A 53 -10.18 -12.27 8.62
CA ASN A 53 -10.32 -11.47 9.84
C ASN A 53 -9.58 -10.13 9.80
N GLU A 54 -8.99 -9.74 8.67
CA GLU A 54 -8.29 -8.46 8.56
C GLU A 54 -9.25 -7.33 8.14
N ILE A 55 -8.99 -6.15 8.69
CA ILE A 55 -9.72 -4.91 8.39
C ILE A 55 -9.30 -4.28 7.07
N SER A 56 -8.26 -4.81 6.42
CA SER A 56 -7.75 -4.34 5.13
C SER A 56 -7.40 -5.49 4.20
N ALA A 57 -7.45 -5.22 2.90
CA ALA A 57 -6.90 -6.09 1.87
C ALA A 57 -5.93 -5.32 0.98
N VAL A 58 -4.99 -6.05 0.38
CA VAL A 58 -4.00 -5.55 -0.56
C VAL A 58 -4.14 -6.33 -1.86
N PHE A 59 -4.25 -5.63 -2.98
CA PHE A 59 -4.36 -6.25 -4.30
C PHE A 59 -3.48 -5.54 -5.33
N ARG A 60 -3.00 -6.30 -6.31
CA ARG A 60 -2.42 -5.74 -7.52
C ARG A 60 -3.54 -5.11 -8.34
N ALA A 61 -3.32 -3.91 -8.81
CA ALA A 61 -4.27 -3.18 -9.62
C ALA A 61 -3.61 -2.56 -10.85
N ARG A 62 -4.44 -2.18 -11.83
CA ARG A 62 -4.05 -1.26 -12.89
C ARG A 62 -4.71 0.09 -12.66
N HIS A 63 -3.91 1.11 -12.37
CA HIS A 63 -4.29 2.52 -12.33
C HIS A 63 -4.25 3.11 -13.74
N SER A 64 -5.24 3.91 -14.12
CA SER A 64 -5.32 4.53 -15.45
C SER A 64 -4.17 5.50 -15.75
N LEU A 65 -3.65 6.17 -14.72
CA LEU A 65 -2.57 7.16 -14.86
C LEU A 65 -1.18 6.58 -14.55
N PHE A 66 -1.08 5.64 -13.60
CA PHE A 66 0.20 5.17 -13.05
C PHE A 66 0.56 3.75 -13.51
N GLY A 67 -0.32 3.09 -14.27
CA GLY A 67 -0.07 1.73 -14.75
C GLY A 67 -0.24 0.69 -13.64
N ASP A 68 0.74 -0.21 -13.48
CA ASP A 68 0.66 -1.30 -12.50
C ASP A 68 0.94 -0.80 -11.09
N ALA A 69 0.02 -1.08 -10.17
CA ALA A 69 0.07 -0.62 -8.79
C ALA A 69 -0.33 -1.70 -7.79
N VAL A 70 -0.05 -1.44 -6.52
CA VAL A 70 -0.56 -2.16 -5.36
C VAL A 70 -1.51 -1.24 -4.63
N VAL A 71 -2.72 -1.72 -4.38
CA VAL A 71 -3.76 -0.95 -3.71
C VAL A 71 -4.16 -1.59 -2.40
N LYS A 72 -4.16 -0.78 -1.34
CA LYS A 72 -4.64 -1.15 -0.01
C LYS A 72 -6.03 -0.55 0.20
N VAL A 73 -6.98 -1.37 0.62
CA VAL A 73 -8.37 -0.96 0.91
C VAL A 73 -8.80 -1.46 2.29
N VAL A 74 -9.74 -0.76 2.92
CA VAL A 74 -10.36 -1.20 4.17
C VAL A 74 -11.55 -2.10 3.83
N THR A 75 -11.49 -3.37 4.21
CA THR A 75 -12.50 -4.37 3.81
C THR A 75 -13.58 -4.63 4.84
N LYS A 76 -13.38 -4.19 6.09
CA LYS A 76 -14.33 -4.40 7.19
C LYS A 76 -14.33 -3.23 8.15
N LEU A 77 -15.51 -2.72 8.49
CA LEU A 77 -15.72 -1.92 9.69
C LEU A 77 -16.14 -2.87 10.81
N THR A 78 -15.17 -3.34 11.59
CA THR A 78 -15.41 -4.20 12.76
C THR A 78 -15.92 -3.32 13.90
N GLU A 79 -17.23 -3.06 13.93
CA GLU A 79 -17.93 -2.22 14.92
C GLU A 79 -17.72 -0.69 14.77
N PRO A 80 -18.77 0.14 14.99
CA PRO A 80 -18.68 1.60 14.93
C PRO A 80 -17.60 2.20 15.84
N SER A 81 -17.34 1.57 16.99
CA SER A 81 -16.32 1.97 17.96
C SER A 81 -14.89 1.90 17.41
N SER A 82 -14.63 1.06 16.41
CA SER A 82 -13.31 0.91 15.79
C SER A 82 -13.01 1.95 14.73
N ILE A 83 -14.05 2.59 14.16
CA ILE A 83 -13.93 3.52 13.02
C ILE A 83 -12.95 4.67 13.33
N PRO A 84 -13.04 5.37 14.49
CA PRO A 84 -12.11 6.46 14.79
C PRO A 84 -10.66 5.99 14.90
N ARG A 85 -10.44 4.77 15.42
CA ARG A 85 -9.10 4.17 15.52
C ARG A 85 -8.55 3.83 14.14
N ILE A 86 -9.36 3.22 13.27
CA ILE A 86 -8.99 2.87 11.90
C ILE A 86 -8.65 4.14 11.12
N ALA A 87 -9.52 5.16 11.15
CA ALA A 87 -9.30 6.43 10.49
C ALA A 87 -8.01 7.12 10.98
N ARG A 88 -7.78 7.15 12.31
CA ARG A 88 -6.54 7.72 12.88
C ARG A 88 -5.29 6.98 12.43
N ASN A 89 -5.31 5.65 12.46
CA ASN A 89 -4.18 4.84 12.00
C ASN A 89 -3.89 5.08 10.51
N TRP A 90 -4.95 5.20 9.71
CA TRP A 90 -4.87 5.46 8.28
C TRP A 90 -4.26 6.83 7.95
N VAL A 91 -4.76 7.89 8.59
CA VAL A 91 -4.20 9.26 8.44
C VAL A 91 -2.74 9.31 8.89
N ASN A 92 -2.38 8.58 9.95
CA ASN A 92 -0.99 8.51 10.39
C ASN A 92 -0.08 7.78 9.38
N GLU A 93 -0.55 6.67 8.81
CA GLU A 93 0.17 5.91 7.78
C GLU A 93 0.38 6.75 6.53
N GLU A 94 -0.67 7.41 6.02
CA GLU A 94 -0.61 8.35 4.90
C GLU A 94 0.41 9.47 5.17
N ARG A 95 0.34 10.10 6.35
CA ARG A 95 1.25 11.19 6.71
C ARG A 95 2.71 10.74 6.69
N VAL A 96 3.00 9.53 7.21
CA VAL A 96 4.36 8.98 7.18
C VAL A 96 4.79 8.68 5.75
N ILE A 97 3.96 8.00 4.95
CA ILE A 97 4.31 7.65 3.56
C ILE A 97 4.59 8.89 2.72
N ARG A 98 3.77 9.95 2.83
CA ARG A 98 4.00 11.23 2.12
C ARG A 98 5.31 11.91 2.51
N THR A 99 5.82 11.67 3.72
CA THR A 99 7.13 12.21 4.14
C THR A 99 8.30 11.38 3.61
N VAL A 100 8.07 10.15 3.16
CA VAL A 100 9.08 9.25 2.57
C VAL A 100 9.12 9.54 1.06
N ASP A 101 9.73 10.66 0.72
CA ASP A 101 9.81 11.19 -0.65
C ASP A 101 10.77 10.38 -1.53
N HIS A 102 10.22 9.61 -2.47
CA HIS A 102 10.96 8.92 -3.55
C HIS A 102 10.32 9.08 -4.95
N THR A 103 9.06 9.52 -5.07
CA THR A 103 8.42 9.77 -6.38
C THR A 103 7.20 10.71 -6.18
N PRO A 104 7.04 11.77 -6.98
CA PRO A 104 6.17 12.91 -6.63
C PRO A 104 4.66 12.72 -6.79
N ASP A 105 4.16 11.62 -7.37
CA ASP A 105 2.75 11.52 -7.79
C ASP A 105 1.93 10.42 -7.08
N TYR A 106 2.33 10.03 -5.87
CA TYR A 106 1.64 8.97 -5.14
C TYR A 106 0.28 9.42 -4.59
N ILE A 107 -0.79 8.83 -5.13
CA ILE A 107 -2.00 8.61 -4.34
C ILE A 107 -1.59 7.66 -3.21
N PRO A 108 -1.76 7.99 -1.93
CA PRO A 108 -1.21 7.25 -0.78
C PRO A 108 -1.68 5.79 -0.66
N TYR A 109 -2.61 5.37 -1.51
CA TYR A 109 -3.17 4.03 -1.58
C TYR A 109 -2.74 3.26 -2.82
N CYS A 110 -1.94 3.85 -3.72
CA CYS A 110 -1.34 3.19 -4.87
C CYS A 110 0.18 3.19 -4.69
N MET A 111 0.77 2.02 -4.49
CA MET A 111 2.22 1.84 -4.45
C MET A 111 2.69 1.14 -5.71
N ASP A 112 3.99 1.21 -6.02
CA ASP A 112 4.54 0.46 -7.15
C ASP A 112 4.37 -1.05 -6.94
N TYR A 113 3.98 -1.75 -8.00
CA TYR A 113 3.93 -3.20 -7.97
C TYR A 113 5.32 -3.80 -8.11
N LEU A 114 5.77 -4.48 -7.05
CA LEU A 114 6.97 -5.30 -7.08
C LEU A 114 6.60 -6.74 -7.47
N PRO A 115 7.00 -7.25 -8.65
CA PRO A 115 6.70 -8.61 -9.09
C PRO A 115 7.61 -9.66 -8.44
N TYR A 116 8.05 -9.42 -7.21
CA TYR A 116 8.98 -10.26 -6.48
C TYR A 116 8.35 -10.69 -5.15
N PRO A 117 8.56 -11.94 -4.72
CA PRO A 117 8.09 -12.39 -3.43
C PRO A 117 8.86 -11.73 -2.28
N ASP A 118 8.25 -11.70 -1.09
CA ASP A 118 8.93 -11.30 0.14
C ASP A 118 10.10 -12.24 0.48
N LEU A 119 10.99 -11.79 1.37
CA LEU A 119 12.19 -12.53 1.77
C LEU A 119 11.88 -13.81 2.57
N ALA A 120 10.64 -14.00 3.04
CA ALA A 120 10.22 -15.20 3.74
C ALA A 120 9.45 -16.18 2.84
N ALA A 121 9.37 -15.91 1.53
CA ALA A 121 8.83 -16.84 0.57
C ALA A 121 9.71 -18.07 0.44
N SER A 122 9.08 -19.20 0.11
CA SER A 122 9.77 -20.50 0.00
C SER A 122 10.94 -20.50 -0.97
N THR A 123 10.91 -19.64 -2.00
CA THR A 123 12.04 -19.47 -2.94
C THR A 123 13.33 -19.00 -2.27
N TRP A 124 13.23 -18.29 -1.13
CA TRP A 124 14.37 -17.78 -0.37
C TRP A 124 14.72 -18.64 0.85
N ILE A 125 14.03 -19.76 1.06
CA ILE A 125 14.18 -20.61 2.23
C ILE A 125 14.55 -22.03 1.80
N ASP A 126 15.62 -22.58 2.36
CA ASP A 126 16.07 -23.96 2.09
C ASP A 126 15.32 -25.00 2.95
N SER A 127 15.66 -26.28 2.80
CA SER A 127 15.05 -27.36 3.57
C SER A 127 15.33 -27.28 5.08
N GLY A 128 16.37 -26.56 5.51
CA GLY A 128 16.70 -26.29 6.89
C GLY A 128 16.02 -25.05 7.48
N SER A 129 15.14 -24.39 6.73
CA SER A 129 14.56 -23.08 7.08
C SER A 129 15.57 -21.93 7.15
N TYR A 130 16.72 -22.05 6.48
CA TYR A 130 17.72 -21.00 6.35
C TYR A 130 17.57 -20.25 5.02
N PHE A 131 18.20 -19.09 4.93
CA PHE A 131 18.24 -18.33 3.69
C PHE A 131 18.95 -19.14 2.58
N ALA A 132 18.22 -19.41 1.49
CA ALA A 132 18.71 -20.22 0.37
C ALA A 132 19.62 -19.46 -0.62
N GLY A 133 19.77 -18.13 -0.44
CA GLY A 133 20.58 -17.30 -1.33
C GLY A 133 22.08 -17.35 -1.01
N THR A 134 22.89 -16.73 -1.87
CA THR A 134 24.33 -16.61 -1.66
C THR A 134 24.65 -15.56 -0.60
N LEU A 135 25.90 -15.56 -0.11
CA LEU A 135 26.41 -14.49 0.77
C LEU A 135 26.30 -13.11 0.11
N ASP A 136 26.49 -13.02 -1.20
CA ASP A 136 26.32 -11.77 -1.96
C ASP A 136 24.87 -11.28 -1.92
N HIS A 137 23.89 -12.17 -2.16
CA HIS A 137 22.47 -11.84 -2.03
C HIS A 137 22.13 -11.33 -0.62
N ALA A 138 22.59 -12.04 0.41
CA ALA A 138 22.37 -11.64 1.81
C ALA A 138 22.98 -10.27 2.11
N THR A 139 24.22 -10.04 1.67
CA THR A 139 24.93 -8.77 1.85
C THR A 139 24.21 -7.62 1.16
N ARG A 140 23.74 -7.84 -0.08
CA ARG A 140 23.00 -6.85 -0.85
C ARG A 140 21.68 -6.48 -0.19
N VAL A 141 20.89 -7.47 0.23
CA VAL A 141 19.63 -7.25 0.96
C VAL A 141 19.88 -6.47 2.24
N PHE A 142 20.86 -6.89 3.03
CA PHE A 142 21.19 -6.22 4.30
C PHE A 142 21.62 -4.77 4.09
N ARG A 143 22.47 -4.49 3.09
CA ARG A 143 22.88 -3.11 2.74
C ARG A 143 21.70 -2.24 2.32
N GLN A 144 20.80 -2.78 1.49
CA GLN A 144 19.60 -2.06 1.06
C GLN A 144 18.67 -1.76 2.23
N MET A 145 18.44 -2.73 3.12
CA MET A 145 17.65 -2.53 4.34
C MET A 145 18.30 -1.48 5.26
N ALA A 146 19.61 -1.57 5.50
CA ALA A 146 20.33 -0.61 6.32
C ALA A 146 20.27 0.81 5.74
N SER A 147 20.45 0.95 4.42
CA SER A 147 20.35 2.24 3.74
C SER A 147 18.93 2.84 3.82
N ALA A 148 17.89 2.02 3.69
CA ALA A 148 16.51 2.48 3.84
C ALA A 148 16.23 2.93 5.29
N LEU A 149 16.75 2.21 6.29
CA LEU A 149 16.61 2.60 7.69
C LEU A 149 17.36 3.87 8.02
N ASP A 150 18.57 4.05 7.49
CA ASP A 150 19.35 5.27 7.65
C ASP A 150 18.59 6.49 7.11
N TYR A 151 17.98 6.35 5.92
CA TYR A 151 17.10 7.38 5.35
C TYR A 151 15.91 7.70 6.28
N LEU A 152 15.19 6.68 6.78
CA LEU A 152 14.05 6.87 7.67
C LEU A 152 14.46 7.55 8.98
N HIS A 153 15.59 7.14 9.56
CA HIS A 153 16.13 7.75 10.77
C HIS A 153 16.55 9.21 10.54
N GLY A 154 17.13 9.53 9.37
CA GLY A 154 17.40 10.92 8.96
C GLY A 154 16.14 11.80 8.93
N LYS A 155 14.97 11.20 8.68
CA LYS A 155 13.66 11.86 8.75
C LYS A 155 12.97 11.77 10.12
N LYS A 156 13.66 11.23 11.14
CA LYS A 156 13.10 10.98 12.49
C LYS A 156 11.89 10.04 12.48
N ILE A 157 11.86 9.09 11.55
CA ILE A 157 10.80 8.09 11.41
C ILE A 157 11.32 6.75 11.92
N LEU A 158 10.57 6.12 12.83
CA LEU A 158 10.83 4.76 13.31
C LEU A 158 9.84 3.79 12.65
N HIS A 159 10.33 2.79 11.92
CA HIS A 159 9.46 1.81 11.24
C HIS A 159 8.75 0.86 12.22
N ASN A 160 9.40 0.47 13.32
CA ASN A 160 8.89 -0.39 14.41
C ASN A 160 8.42 -1.82 14.04
N ASP A 161 8.25 -2.16 12.76
CA ASP A 161 7.79 -3.50 12.32
C ASP A 161 8.66 -4.11 11.20
N ILE A 162 10.00 -4.03 11.35
CA ILE A 162 10.95 -4.55 10.34
C ILE A 162 11.01 -6.08 10.44
N LYS A 163 10.61 -6.77 9.37
CA LYS A 163 10.63 -8.24 9.29
C LYS A 163 10.56 -8.72 7.83
N ALA A 164 11.05 -9.93 7.56
CA ALA A 164 11.09 -10.56 6.23
C ALA A 164 9.71 -10.98 5.66
N ARG A 165 8.61 -10.52 6.28
CA ARG A 165 7.27 -11.12 6.42
C ARG A 165 6.82 -12.12 5.33
N LYS A 166 6.43 -13.33 5.78
CA LYS A 166 5.72 -14.39 5.05
C LYS A 166 4.20 -14.15 5.06
N HIS A 167 3.55 -14.03 3.90
CA HIS A 167 2.09 -14.16 3.80
C HIS A 167 1.71 -15.63 3.53
N PRO A 168 0.78 -16.25 4.28
CA PRO A 168 0.24 -17.55 3.88
C PRO A 168 -0.59 -17.34 2.61
N LEU A 169 -0.08 -17.81 1.47
CA LEU A 169 -0.90 -18.10 0.31
C LEU A 169 -1.92 -19.15 0.77
N GLN A 170 -3.21 -18.79 0.82
CA GLN A 170 -4.21 -19.84 0.73
C GLN A 170 -4.20 -20.40 -0.70
N PRO A 171 -4.36 -21.72 -0.85
CA PRO A 171 -4.43 -22.39 -2.15
C PRO A 171 -5.55 -21.85 -3.03
#